data_AF-A0A084GAH9-F1
#
_entry.id   AF-A0A084GAH9-F1
#
_cell.length_a   1.000
_cell.length_b   1.000
_cell.length_c   1.000
_cell.angle_alpha   90.00
_cell.angle_beta   90.00
_cell.angle_gamma   90.00
#
_symmetry.space_group_name_H-M   'P 1'
#
loop_
_entity.id
_entity.type
_entity.pdbx_description
1 polymer ?
#
loop_
_entity_poly.entity_id
_entity_poly.type
_entity_poly.pdbx_seq_one_letter_code
_entity_poly.pdbx_strand_id
1 'polypeptide(L)'
;MGFMSFLRDDRVALIGMAIAAAALISSMMAVVSMVIEDNKIERPEPKTQYITQETEDSLQLDTLEKLINHPSYSIREVAVKILCDRAVNDADTIHILLHGITRKDYGHRLRCLKALALLLSQTGEAPTTFDSLKTYGAMVRSLEIGLDDVERPKLDDPYFDEYYLRDMAERTNLLLIYQLIQKNGAAKLLMAKFVERWLAKQNWGDSENEIHENFKMYTEGNKSNPIRGIVDCIRTATGGLETLRNCGLVAREETPPYRGEVWGITFSTVPRGSDEDGVRDSELSADEIRRLRREAFVFNDGTRPVSRLDIVERTNPH
;
A
#
# COMPACT_ATOMS: atom_id res chain seq x y z
N MET A 1 26.00 72.38 63.41
CA MET A 1 27.07 71.35 63.38
C MET A 1 26.45 69.98 63.62
N GLY A 2 26.00 69.27 62.59
CA GLY A 2 25.33 67.96 62.80
C GLY A 2 25.34 67.01 61.59
N PHE A 3 25.40 67.52 60.36
CA PHE A 3 25.47 66.66 59.16
C PHE A 3 26.87 66.07 58.89
N MET A 4 27.94 66.83 59.14
CA MET A 4 29.31 66.33 58.92
C MET A 4 29.75 65.28 59.97
N SER A 5 29.20 65.30 61.18
CA SER A 5 29.50 64.27 62.19
C SER A 5 28.72 62.98 61.94
N PHE A 6 27.53 63.07 61.35
CA PHE A 6 26.72 61.92 60.94
C PHE A 6 27.31 61.18 59.74
N LEU A 7 27.93 61.92 58.81
CA LEU A 7 28.67 61.33 57.67
C LEU A 7 30.02 60.70 58.05
N ARG A 8 30.51 60.98 59.26
CA ARG A 8 31.80 60.46 59.77
C ARG A 8 31.61 59.22 60.68
N ASP A 9 30.37 58.77 60.82
CA ASP A 9 30.02 57.53 61.52
C ASP A 9 30.24 56.37 60.55
N ASP A 10 31.17 55.47 60.87
CA ASP A 10 31.60 54.34 60.02
C ASP A 10 30.41 53.49 59.55
N ARG A 11 29.32 53.47 60.32
CA ARG A 11 28.08 52.76 59.99
C ARG A 11 27.36 53.37 58.80
N VAL A 12 27.34 54.69 58.68
CA VAL A 12 26.69 55.41 57.56
C VAL A 12 27.51 55.23 56.28
N ALA A 13 28.84 55.22 56.38
CA ALA A 13 29.72 54.90 55.26
C ALA A 13 29.53 53.46 54.76
N LEU A 14 29.39 52.49 55.69
CA LEU A 14 29.18 51.08 55.35
C LEU A 14 27.82 50.84 54.69
N ILE A 15 26.76 51.49 55.19
CA ILE A 15 25.42 51.46 54.57
C ILE A 15 25.46 52.12 53.18
N GLY A 16 26.15 53.25 53.03
CA GLY A 16 26.31 53.92 51.74
C GLY A 16 27.03 53.04 50.72
N MET A 17 28.10 52.35 51.11
CA MET A 17 28.80 51.39 50.24
C MET A 17 27.93 50.19 49.89
N ALA A 18 27.15 49.65 50.83
CA ALA A 18 26.23 48.54 50.57
C ALA A 18 25.13 48.93 49.56
N ILE A 19 24.57 50.13 49.68
CA ILE A 19 23.57 50.66 48.74
C ILE A 19 24.20 50.87 47.35
N ALA A 20 25.42 51.42 47.28
CA ALA A 20 26.13 51.61 46.02
C ALA A 20 26.45 50.28 45.33
N ALA A 21 26.90 49.27 46.10
CA ALA A 21 27.17 47.94 45.58
C ALA A 21 25.89 47.26 45.05
N ALA A 22 24.78 47.35 45.80
CA ALA A 22 23.50 46.80 45.36
C ALA A 22 22.99 47.49 44.07
N ALA A 23 23.17 48.82 43.96
CA ALA A 23 22.79 49.57 42.77
C ALA A 23 23.61 49.15 41.53
N LEU A 24 24.91 48.92 41.70
CA LEU A 24 25.78 48.44 40.62
C LEU A 24 25.43 47.02 40.16
N ILE A 25 25.13 46.12 41.10
CA ILE A 25 24.74 44.75 40.76
C ILE A 25 23.39 44.75 40.03
N SER A 26 22.43 45.56 40.50
CA SER A 26 21.11 45.70 39.89
C SER A 26 21.21 46.27 38.47
N SER A 27 22.04 47.30 38.26
CA SER A 27 22.23 47.87 36.92
C SER A 27 22.91 46.90 35.97
N MET A 28 23.90 46.13 36.44
CA MET A 28 24.56 45.12 35.62
C MET A 28 23.61 44.00 35.22
N MET A 29 22.75 43.54 36.14
CA MET A 29 21.72 42.54 35.85
C MET A 29 20.71 43.06 34.83
N ALA A 30 20.28 44.32 34.95
CA ALA A 30 19.34 44.92 33.99
C ALA A 30 19.94 45.03 32.58
N VAL A 31 21.21 45.45 32.47
CA VAL A 31 21.91 45.53 31.17
C VAL A 31 22.07 44.14 30.55
N VAL A 32 22.42 43.13 31.34
CA VAL A 32 22.53 41.75 30.84
C VAL A 32 21.19 41.22 30.36
N SER A 33 20.10 41.46 31.10
CA SER A 33 18.76 41.04 30.67
C SER A 33 18.34 41.71 29.37
N MET A 34 18.60 43.01 29.20
CA MET A 34 18.36 43.73 27.94
C MET A 34 19.15 43.12 26.77
N VAL A 35 20.44 42.84 26.96
CA VAL A 35 21.27 42.25 25.91
C VAL A 35 20.83 40.83 25.57
N ILE A 36 20.35 40.04 26.54
CA ILE A 36 19.82 38.70 26.31
C ILE A 36 18.51 38.77 25.52
N GLU A 37 17.61 39.70 25.86
CA GLU A 37 16.35 39.89 25.15
C GLU A 37 16.59 40.35 23.71
N ASP A 38 17.48 41.33 23.50
CA ASP A 38 17.83 41.83 22.16
C ASP A 38 18.56 40.79 21.30
N ASN A 39 19.29 39.85 21.91
CA ASN A 39 19.96 38.75 21.20
C ASN A 39 19.15 37.46 21.13
N LYS A 40 17.89 37.47 21.58
CA LYS A 40 17.03 36.30 21.47
C LYS A 40 16.62 36.14 20.01
N ILE A 41 17.41 35.38 19.25
CA ILE A 41 17.09 34.99 17.89
C ILE A 41 15.87 34.07 17.97
N GLU A 42 14.68 34.61 17.68
CA GLU A 42 13.49 33.80 17.42
C GLU A 42 13.80 32.95 16.19
N ARG A 43 14.19 31.69 16.41
CA ARG A 43 14.24 30.71 15.32
C ARG A 43 12.79 30.59 14.85
N PRO A 44 12.45 31.03 13.62
CA PRO A 44 11.10 30.83 13.13
C PRO A 44 10.83 29.33 13.23
N GLU A 45 9.75 28.97 13.93
CA GLU A 45 9.31 27.57 13.97
C GLU A 45 9.28 27.09 12.52
N PRO A 46 9.93 25.95 12.20
CA PRO A 46 9.92 25.45 10.83
C PRO A 46 8.46 25.27 10.48
N LYS A 47 7.95 26.13 9.60
CA LYS A 47 6.59 25.96 9.05
C LYS A 47 6.54 24.52 8.60
N THR A 48 5.63 23.75 9.17
CA THR A 48 5.35 22.40 8.74
C THR A 48 4.94 22.48 7.28
N GLN A 49 5.91 22.33 6.38
CA GLN A 49 5.61 22.16 4.98
C GLN A 49 4.92 20.81 4.91
N TYR A 50 3.62 20.86 4.71
CA TYR A 50 2.85 19.68 4.35
C TYR A 50 3.49 19.14 3.08
N ILE A 51 4.02 17.92 3.15
CA ILE A 51 4.52 17.18 1.99
C ILE A 51 3.31 17.03 1.06
N THR A 52 3.25 17.86 0.03
CA THR A 52 2.23 17.77 -1.01
C THR A 52 2.63 16.71 -2.02
N GLN A 53 1.68 16.18 -2.77
CA GLN A 53 1.98 15.23 -3.85
C GLN A 53 3.00 15.80 -4.85
N GLU A 54 2.98 17.12 -5.10
CA GLU A 54 4.01 17.81 -5.90
C GLU A 54 5.42 17.67 -5.30
N THR A 55 5.56 17.65 -3.97
CA THR A 55 6.87 17.42 -3.34
C THR A 55 7.33 15.96 -3.45
N GLU A 56 6.42 14.99 -3.41
CA GLU A 56 6.74 13.58 -3.69
C GLU A 56 7.12 13.36 -5.16
N ASP A 57 6.42 14.04 -6.08
CA ASP A 57 6.71 14.01 -7.52
C ASP A 57 8.02 14.72 -7.87
N SER A 58 8.42 15.73 -7.09
CA SER A 58 9.69 16.45 -7.27
C SER A 58 10.93 15.61 -6.93
N LEU A 59 10.76 14.47 -6.25
CA LEU A 59 11.87 13.57 -5.94
C LEU A 59 12.45 12.96 -7.22
N GLN A 60 13.72 13.25 -7.49
CA GLN A 60 14.46 12.65 -8.60
C GLN A 60 14.49 11.12 -8.48
N LEU A 61 14.39 10.44 -9.63
CA LEU A 61 14.39 8.97 -9.70
C LEU A 61 15.64 8.35 -9.03
N ASP A 62 16.81 8.96 -9.23
CA ASP A 62 18.06 8.51 -8.63
C ASP A 62 18.04 8.58 -7.09
N THR A 63 17.34 9.57 -6.53
CA THR A 63 17.15 9.71 -5.09
C THR A 63 16.24 8.61 -4.57
N LEU A 64 15.15 8.33 -5.30
CA LEU A 64 14.19 7.29 -4.95
C LEU A 64 14.84 5.90 -5.01
N GLU A 65 15.70 5.64 -6.00
CA GLU A 65 16.49 4.40 -6.09
C GLU A 65 17.41 4.21 -4.87
N LYS A 66 18.07 5.29 -4.42
CA LYS A 66 18.90 5.24 -3.19
C LYS A 66 18.06 4.97 -1.94
N LEU A 67 16.86 5.55 -1.86
CA LEU A 67 15.95 5.35 -0.72
C LEU A 67 15.37 3.93 -0.70
N ILE A 68 15.06 3.34 -1.87
CA ILE A 68 14.61 1.95 -1.99
C ILE A 68 15.72 0.97 -1.59
N ASN A 69 16.98 1.32 -1.84
CA ASN A 69 18.13 0.50 -1.43
C ASN A 69 18.63 0.80 0.00
N HIS A 70 17.94 1.66 0.75
CA HIS A 70 18.36 2.05 2.09
C HIS A 70 18.23 0.87 3.08
N PRO A 71 19.16 0.69 4.05
CA PRO A 71 19.12 -0.44 4.98
C PRO A 71 17.90 -0.42 5.91
N SER A 72 17.37 0.77 6.24
CA SER A 72 16.15 0.91 7.05
C SER A 72 14.90 0.49 6.29
N TYR A 73 14.15 -0.47 6.82
CA TYR A 73 12.88 -0.95 6.25
C TYR A 73 11.85 0.17 6.09
N SER A 74 11.70 1.04 7.10
CA SER A 74 10.71 2.12 7.07
C SER A 74 10.95 3.11 5.92
N ILE A 75 12.21 3.42 5.66
CA ILE A 75 12.59 4.32 4.56
C ILE A 75 12.31 3.64 3.21
N ARG A 76 12.63 2.34 3.08
CA ARG A 76 12.32 1.59 1.85
C ARG A 76 10.83 1.51 1.59
N GLU A 77 10.03 1.23 2.61
CA GLU A 77 8.58 1.09 2.48
C GLU A 77 7.93 2.41 2.01
N VAL A 78 8.33 3.53 2.61
CA VAL A 78 7.87 4.86 2.19
C VAL A 78 8.32 5.19 0.77
N ALA A 79 9.57 4.88 0.41
CA ALA A 79 10.08 5.11 -0.94
C ALA A 79 9.36 4.25 -2.01
N VAL A 80 9.07 2.99 -1.69
CA VAL A 80 8.27 2.10 -2.56
C VAL A 80 6.86 2.64 -2.71
N LYS A 81 6.24 3.12 -1.64
CA LYS A 81 4.90 3.71 -1.70
C LYS A 81 4.87 4.96 -2.59
N ILE A 82 5.81 5.89 -2.41
CA ILE A 82 5.93 7.09 -3.26
C ILE A 82 6.12 6.69 -4.73
N LEU A 83 6.95 5.69 -5.01
CA LEU A 83 7.13 5.17 -6.37
C LEU A 83 5.83 4.62 -6.96
N CYS A 84 5.06 3.86 -6.17
CA CYS A 84 3.80 3.29 -6.60
C CYS A 84 2.75 4.36 -6.88
N ASP A 85 2.63 5.34 -5.99
CA ASP A 85 1.68 6.43 -6.11
C ASP A 85 1.99 7.27 -7.37
N ARG A 86 3.27 7.53 -7.66
CA ARG A 86 3.70 8.12 -8.94
C ARG A 86 3.33 7.28 -10.15
N ALA A 87 3.68 6.00 -10.13
CA ALA A 87 3.47 5.10 -11.26
C ALA A 87 1.98 4.87 -11.57
N VAL A 88 1.11 4.97 -10.56
CA VAL A 88 -0.35 4.87 -10.74
C VAL A 88 -0.95 6.13 -11.39
N ASN A 89 -0.39 7.30 -11.09
CA ASN A 89 -0.84 8.55 -11.68
C ASN A 89 -0.29 8.76 -13.10
N ASP A 90 0.79 8.08 -13.48
CA ASP A 90 1.34 8.11 -14.84
C ASP A 90 0.72 7.02 -15.75
N ALA A 91 -0.12 7.46 -16.69
CA ALA A 91 -0.77 6.60 -17.67
C ALA A 91 0.22 5.90 -18.61
N ASP A 92 1.36 6.53 -18.93
CA ASP A 92 2.35 5.97 -19.84
C ASP A 92 3.09 4.79 -19.19
N THR A 93 3.43 4.91 -17.90
CA THR A 93 4.01 3.81 -17.11
C THR A 93 3.08 2.59 -17.10
N ILE A 94 1.79 2.77 -16.84
CA ILE A 94 0.81 1.67 -16.87
C ILE A 94 0.75 1.07 -18.27
N HIS A 95 0.73 1.89 -19.33
CA HIS A 95 0.73 1.41 -20.71
C HIS A 95 1.99 0.59 -21.05
N ILE A 96 3.16 1.00 -20.59
CA ILE A 96 4.43 0.28 -20.77
C ILE A 96 4.38 -1.07 -20.05
N LEU A 97 3.90 -1.10 -18.81
CA LEU A 97 3.77 -2.34 -18.03
C LEU A 97 2.78 -3.32 -18.68
N LEU A 98 1.62 -2.83 -19.13
CA LEU A 98 0.62 -3.62 -19.86
C LEU A 98 1.14 -4.12 -21.21
N HIS A 99 1.94 -3.32 -21.91
CA HIS A 99 2.60 -3.80 -23.13
C HIS A 99 3.66 -4.87 -22.81
N GLY A 100 4.43 -4.67 -21.72
CA GLY A 100 5.46 -5.58 -21.25
C GLY A 100 4.95 -6.99 -20.95
N ILE A 101 3.74 -7.11 -20.36
CA ILE A 101 3.14 -8.43 -20.10
C ILE A 101 2.70 -9.18 -21.37
N THR A 102 2.49 -8.48 -22.49
CA THR A 102 2.14 -9.11 -23.76
C THR A 102 3.33 -9.61 -24.57
N ARG A 103 4.56 -9.45 -24.05
CA ARG A 103 5.78 -9.92 -24.70
C ARG A 103 6.02 -11.41 -24.43
N LYS A 104 6.67 -12.08 -25.40
CA LYS A 104 7.02 -13.50 -25.31
C LYS A 104 8.13 -13.79 -24.30
N ASP A 105 9.02 -12.82 -24.05
CA ASP A 105 10.08 -12.96 -23.05
C ASP A 105 9.52 -13.15 -21.64
N TYR A 106 9.70 -14.36 -21.10
CA TYR A 106 9.22 -14.76 -19.79
C TYR A 106 9.78 -13.87 -18.67
N GLY A 107 11.08 -13.57 -18.69
CA GLY A 107 11.73 -12.81 -17.62
C GLY A 107 11.20 -11.38 -17.54
N HIS A 108 11.04 -10.73 -18.68
CA HIS A 108 10.47 -9.40 -18.77
C HIS A 108 8.97 -9.39 -18.39
N ARG A 109 8.19 -10.36 -18.88
CA ARG A 109 6.76 -10.52 -18.54
C ARG A 109 6.55 -10.68 -17.04
N LEU A 110 7.32 -11.55 -16.39
CA LEU A 110 7.24 -11.79 -14.95
C LEU A 110 7.59 -10.52 -14.14
N ARG A 111 8.59 -9.75 -14.56
CA ARG A 111 8.93 -8.47 -13.90
C ARG A 111 7.79 -7.46 -14.02
N CYS A 112 7.19 -7.33 -15.21
CA CYS A 112 6.04 -6.45 -15.41
C CYS A 112 4.83 -6.88 -14.59
N LEU A 113 4.53 -8.19 -14.51
CA LEU A 113 3.45 -8.72 -13.68
C LEU A 113 3.69 -8.47 -12.19
N LYS A 114 4.92 -8.68 -11.70
CA LYS A 114 5.28 -8.38 -10.31
C LYS A 114 5.17 -6.88 -10.00
N ALA A 115 5.59 -6.02 -10.92
CA ALA A 115 5.42 -4.58 -10.78
C ALA A 115 3.94 -4.20 -10.70
N LEU A 116 3.09 -4.74 -11.60
CA LEU A 116 1.64 -4.51 -11.56
C LEU A 116 0.99 -5.01 -10.27
N ALA A 117 1.40 -6.18 -9.77
CA ALA A 117 0.92 -6.72 -8.49
C ALA A 117 1.33 -5.84 -7.31
N LEU A 118 2.56 -5.33 -7.33
CA LEU A 118 3.04 -4.41 -6.32
C LEU A 118 2.24 -3.10 -6.34
N LEU A 119 1.98 -2.51 -7.51
CA LEU A 119 1.13 -1.32 -7.64
C LEU A 119 -0.26 -1.54 -7.04
N LEU A 120 -0.94 -2.62 -7.43
CA LEU A 120 -2.28 -2.94 -6.93
C LEU A 120 -2.31 -3.27 -5.43
N SER A 121 -1.20 -3.73 -4.84
CA SER A 121 -1.11 -4.02 -3.40
C SER A 121 -0.91 -2.77 -2.54
N GLN A 122 -0.18 -1.77 -3.06
CA GLN A 122 0.15 -0.55 -2.31
C GLN A 122 -0.96 0.49 -2.39
N THR A 123 -1.66 0.54 -3.53
CA THR A 123 -2.87 1.36 -3.68
C THR A 123 -4.06 0.55 -3.16
N GLY A 124 -4.48 0.78 -1.91
CA GLY A 124 -5.60 0.05 -1.29
C GLY A 124 -6.89 0.03 -2.13
N GLU A 125 -7.06 1.01 -3.02
CA GLU A 125 -8.06 1.01 -4.08
C GLU A 125 -7.41 0.73 -5.44
N ALA A 126 -8.00 -0.20 -6.20
CA ALA A 126 -7.53 -0.45 -7.57
C ALA A 126 -7.89 0.79 -8.40
N PRO A 127 -6.91 1.51 -8.96
CA PRO A 127 -7.19 2.74 -9.69
C PRO A 127 -8.16 2.45 -10.83
N THR A 128 -9.10 3.36 -11.10
CA THR A 128 -10.03 3.25 -12.24
C THR A 128 -9.29 3.05 -13.57
N THR A 129 -8.04 3.50 -13.66
CA THR A 129 -7.11 3.26 -14.77
C THR A 129 -6.91 1.76 -15.08
N PHE A 130 -6.92 0.89 -14.07
CA PHE A 130 -6.79 -0.55 -14.25
C PHE A 130 -8.07 -1.21 -14.74
N ASP A 131 -9.23 -0.58 -14.57
CA ASP A 131 -10.54 -1.08 -15.01
C ASP A 131 -10.81 -0.79 -16.49
N SER A 132 -9.82 -1.05 -17.34
CA SER A 132 -9.91 -0.87 -18.79
C SER A 132 -9.99 -2.21 -19.49
N LEU A 133 -10.78 -2.29 -20.58
CA LEU A 133 -10.79 -3.46 -21.44
C LEU A 133 -9.39 -3.80 -21.98
N LYS A 134 -8.54 -2.78 -22.17
CA LYS A 134 -7.13 -2.96 -22.58
C LYS A 134 -6.34 -3.75 -21.54
N THR A 135 -6.57 -3.50 -20.25
CA THR A 135 -5.92 -4.19 -19.13
C THR A 135 -6.28 -5.67 -19.14
N TYR A 136 -7.58 -6.00 -19.15
CA TYR A 136 -8.03 -7.38 -19.22
C TYR A 136 -7.55 -8.07 -20.50
N GLY A 137 -7.59 -7.38 -21.65
CA GLY A 137 -7.06 -7.92 -22.91
C GLY A 137 -5.56 -8.24 -22.87
N ALA A 138 -4.76 -7.38 -22.23
CA ALA A 138 -3.33 -7.61 -22.05
C ALA A 138 -3.06 -8.77 -21.07
N MET A 139 -3.82 -8.86 -19.98
CA MET A 139 -3.75 -9.97 -19.01
C MET A 139 -4.13 -11.30 -19.63
N VAL A 140 -5.22 -11.36 -20.40
CA VAL A 140 -5.64 -12.57 -21.14
C VAL A 140 -4.60 -12.96 -22.18
N ARG A 141 -4.01 -12.00 -22.90
CA ARG A 141 -2.92 -12.29 -23.85
C ARG A 141 -1.66 -12.82 -23.15
N SER A 142 -1.31 -12.26 -21.99
CA SER A 142 -0.20 -12.74 -21.16
C SER A 142 -0.43 -14.20 -20.71
N LEU A 143 -1.66 -14.52 -20.30
CA LEU A 143 -2.06 -15.89 -19.98
C LEU A 143 -2.02 -16.82 -21.21
N GLU A 144 -2.47 -16.33 -22.37
CA GLU A 144 -2.45 -17.09 -23.63
C GLU A 144 -1.02 -17.38 -24.10
N ILE A 145 -0.06 -16.50 -23.84
CA ILE A 145 1.37 -16.78 -24.09
C ILE A 145 1.91 -17.78 -23.08
N GLY A 146 1.49 -17.67 -21.81
CA GLY A 146 1.89 -18.59 -20.74
C GLY A 146 1.46 -20.04 -20.97
N LEU A 147 0.47 -20.26 -21.82
CA LEU A 147 0.02 -21.58 -22.25
C LEU A 147 1.15 -22.43 -22.86
N ASP A 148 2.11 -21.81 -23.56
CA ASP A 148 3.19 -22.52 -24.25
C ASP A 148 4.44 -22.72 -23.37
N ASP A 149 4.50 -22.10 -22.18
CA ASP A 149 5.70 -22.10 -21.35
C ASP A 149 5.89 -23.40 -20.55
N VAL A 150 4.80 -24.07 -20.14
CA VAL A 150 4.83 -25.23 -19.23
C VAL A 150 3.83 -26.30 -19.65
N GLU A 151 4.23 -27.57 -19.57
CA GLU A 151 3.35 -28.72 -19.76
C GLU A 151 2.27 -28.76 -18.67
N ARG A 152 1.00 -28.91 -19.08
CA ARG A 152 -0.12 -28.77 -18.16
C ARG A 152 -0.47 -30.09 -17.49
N PRO A 153 -0.55 -30.11 -16.15
CA PRO A 153 -1.07 -31.27 -15.46
C PRO A 153 -2.53 -31.48 -15.85
N LYS A 154 -2.96 -32.74 -15.88
CA LYS A 154 -4.38 -33.08 -16.00
C LYS A 154 -5.10 -32.66 -14.73
N LEU A 155 -6.28 -32.06 -14.85
CA LEU A 155 -7.06 -31.54 -13.74
C LEU A 155 -8.15 -32.54 -13.31
N ASP A 156 -7.76 -33.74 -12.94
CA ASP A 156 -8.65 -34.86 -12.61
C ASP A 156 -8.84 -35.10 -11.11
N ASP A 157 -7.93 -34.61 -10.25
CA ASP A 157 -8.02 -34.82 -8.81
C ASP A 157 -8.93 -33.79 -8.10
N PRO A 158 -10.02 -34.21 -7.42
CA PRO A 158 -10.93 -33.31 -6.70
C PRO A 158 -10.34 -32.71 -5.43
N TYR A 159 -9.35 -33.35 -4.81
CA TYR A 159 -8.78 -32.97 -3.50
C TYR A 159 -7.47 -32.22 -3.63
N PHE A 160 -6.77 -32.38 -4.75
CA PHE A 160 -5.49 -31.73 -5.00
C PHE A 160 -5.64 -30.36 -5.66
N ASP A 161 -5.10 -29.31 -5.04
CA ASP A 161 -5.05 -27.97 -5.63
C ASP A 161 -3.69 -27.72 -6.31
N GLU A 162 -3.67 -27.86 -7.64
CA GLU A 162 -2.51 -27.65 -8.49
C GLU A 162 -2.16 -26.16 -8.66
N TYR A 163 -3.04 -25.25 -8.21
CA TYR A 163 -2.82 -23.81 -8.36
C TYR A 163 -1.46 -23.35 -7.83
N TYR A 164 -0.99 -23.95 -6.73
CA TYR A 164 0.31 -23.62 -6.15
C TYR A 164 1.51 -24.14 -6.94
N LEU A 165 1.31 -25.15 -7.79
CA LEU A 165 2.33 -25.71 -8.68
C LEU A 165 2.40 -25.02 -10.05
N ARG A 166 1.39 -24.21 -10.38
CA ARG A 166 1.38 -23.42 -11.63
C ARG A 166 2.54 -22.43 -11.66
N ASP A 167 2.89 -22.03 -12.88
CA ASP A 167 3.93 -21.04 -13.12
C ASP A 167 3.70 -19.72 -12.37
N MET A 168 4.79 -19.08 -11.93
CA MET A 168 4.73 -17.84 -11.16
C MET A 168 4.11 -16.68 -11.95
N ALA A 169 4.35 -16.59 -13.25
CA ALA A 169 3.75 -15.54 -14.08
C ALA A 169 2.25 -15.78 -14.22
N GLU A 170 1.84 -17.03 -14.46
CA GLU A 170 0.43 -17.41 -14.56
C GLU A 170 -0.32 -17.15 -13.25
N ARG A 171 0.21 -17.61 -12.11
CA ARG A 171 -0.36 -17.39 -10.78
C ARG A 171 -0.51 -15.91 -10.45
N THR A 172 0.54 -15.12 -10.70
CA THR A 172 0.50 -13.68 -10.45
C THR A 172 -0.58 -13.03 -11.31
N ASN A 173 -0.67 -13.38 -12.58
CA ASN A 173 -1.67 -12.83 -13.49
C ASN A 173 -3.11 -13.21 -13.10
N LEU A 174 -3.35 -14.48 -12.74
CA LEU A 174 -4.67 -14.94 -12.25
C LEU A 174 -5.08 -14.22 -10.96
N LEU A 175 -4.14 -14.00 -10.04
CA LEU A 175 -4.41 -13.26 -8.82
C LEU A 175 -4.81 -11.80 -9.11
N LEU A 176 -4.11 -11.14 -10.03
CA LEU A 176 -4.45 -9.77 -10.44
C LEU A 176 -5.85 -9.70 -11.07
N ILE A 177 -6.16 -10.64 -11.97
CA ILE A 177 -7.50 -10.75 -12.57
C ILE A 177 -8.57 -10.95 -11.50
N TYR A 178 -8.33 -11.84 -10.53
CA TYR A 178 -9.27 -12.10 -9.45
C TYR A 178 -9.53 -10.83 -8.61
N GLN A 179 -8.47 -10.13 -8.22
CA GLN A 179 -8.59 -8.87 -7.46
C GLN A 179 -9.38 -7.79 -8.22
N LEU A 180 -9.16 -7.67 -9.53
CA LEU A 180 -9.88 -6.69 -10.36
C LEU A 180 -11.36 -7.05 -10.52
N ILE A 181 -11.69 -8.33 -10.68
CA ILE A 181 -13.07 -8.80 -10.88
C ILE A 181 -13.89 -8.72 -9.61
N GLN A 182 -13.28 -8.97 -8.45
CA GLN A 182 -13.96 -8.79 -7.15
C GLN A 182 -14.45 -7.34 -6.97
N LYS A 183 -13.72 -6.36 -7.52
CA LYS A 183 -14.09 -4.93 -7.44
C LYS A 183 -15.02 -4.48 -8.56
N ASN A 184 -14.72 -4.85 -9.81
CA ASN A 184 -15.35 -4.27 -11.01
C ASN A 184 -16.31 -5.22 -11.74
N GLY A 185 -16.40 -6.48 -11.32
CA GLY A 185 -17.18 -7.54 -11.97
C GLY A 185 -16.49 -8.19 -13.17
N ALA A 186 -17.09 -9.28 -13.68
CA ALA A 186 -16.47 -10.11 -14.71
C ALA A 186 -16.78 -9.70 -16.16
N ALA A 187 -17.62 -8.67 -16.38
CA ALA A 187 -18.11 -8.31 -17.72
C ALA A 187 -16.98 -7.97 -18.71
N LYS A 188 -15.99 -7.18 -18.28
CA LYS A 188 -14.84 -6.80 -19.13
C LYS A 188 -13.88 -7.97 -19.37
N LEU A 189 -13.76 -8.88 -18.42
CA LEU A 189 -12.99 -10.12 -18.59
C LEU A 189 -13.62 -11.01 -19.67
N LEU A 190 -14.96 -11.13 -19.67
CA LEU A 190 -15.70 -11.86 -20.69
C LEU A 190 -15.51 -11.24 -22.08
N MET A 191 -15.61 -9.92 -22.20
CA MET A 191 -15.32 -9.21 -23.45
C MET A 191 -13.88 -9.41 -23.94
N ALA A 192 -12.93 -9.59 -23.02
CA ALA A 192 -11.53 -9.92 -23.33
C ALA A 192 -11.33 -11.39 -23.77
N LYS A 193 -12.39 -12.20 -23.82
CA LYS A 193 -12.40 -13.61 -24.25
C LYS A 193 -11.52 -14.52 -23.39
N PHE A 194 -11.45 -14.27 -22.08
CA PHE A 194 -10.70 -15.10 -21.13
C PHE A 194 -11.08 -16.58 -21.21
N VAL A 195 -12.39 -16.87 -21.29
CA VAL A 195 -12.90 -18.25 -21.34
C VAL A 195 -12.40 -18.96 -22.59
N GLU A 196 -12.61 -18.36 -23.76
CA GLU A 196 -12.22 -18.92 -25.06
C GLU A 196 -10.70 -19.04 -25.24
N ARG A 197 -9.94 -18.05 -24.76
CA ARG A 197 -8.51 -17.94 -25.04
C ARG A 197 -7.62 -18.68 -24.08
N TRP A 198 -8.08 -18.90 -22.84
CA TRP A 198 -7.27 -19.50 -21.79
C TRP A 198 -7.98 -20.60 -21.01
N LEU A 199 -9.21 -20.36 -20.51
CA LEU A 199 -9.90 -21.32 -19.63
C LEU A 199 -10.26 -22.61 -20.37
N ALA A 200 -10.82 -22.51 -21.58
CA ALA A 200 -11.20 -23.65 -22.41
C ALA A 200 -10.01 -24.47 -22.90
N LYS A 201 -8.82 -23.86 -22.94
CA LYS A 201 -7.58 -24.52 -23.38
C LYS A 201 -6.92 -25.31 -22.25
N GLN A 202 -7.38 -25.24 -21.00
CA GLN A 202 -6.79 -26.03 -19.91
C GLN A 202 -7.04 -27.54 -20.13
N ASN A 203 -6.22 -28.37 -19.49
CA ASN A 203 -6.31 -29.83 -19.63
C ASN A 203 -7.39 -30.41 -18.70
N TRP A 204 -8.66 -30.23 -19.10
CA TRP A 204 -9.84 -30.69 -18.36
C TRP A 204 -10.14 -32.18 -18.57
N GLY A 205 -9.62 -32.82 -19.61
CA GLY A 205 -9.96 -34.20 -19.98
C GLY A 205 -10.01 -34.40 -21.49
N ASP A 206 -10.07 -35.65 -21.93
CA ASP A 206 -10.05 -36.03 -23.35
C ASP A 206 -11.47 -36.19 -23.92
N SER A 207 -12.46 -36.45 -23.07
CA SER A 207 -13.87 -36.65 -23.44
C SER A 207 -14.77 -35.53 -22.90
N GLU A 208 -15.84 -35.16 -23.62
CA GLU A 208 -16.78 -34.11 -23.19
C GLU A 208 -17.38 -34.37 -21.79
N ASN A 209 -17.72 -35.61 -21.48
CA ASN A 209 -18.23 -35.99 -20.15
C ASN A 209 -17.18 -35.82 -19.06
N GLU A 210 -15.92 -36.19 -19.35
CA GLU A 210 -14.80 -36.05 -18.42
C GLU A 210 -14.47 -34.58 -18.18
N ILE A 211 -14.52 -33.74 -19.22
CA ILE A 211 -14.34 -32.28 -19.11
C ILE A 211 -15.41 -31.68 -18.20
N HIS A 212 -16.68 -32.01 -18.41
CA HIS A 212 -17.77 -31.51 -17.57
C HIS A 212 -17.63 -31.95 -16.10
N GLU A 213 -17.30 -33.22 -15.87
CA GLU A 213 -17.13 -33.76 -14.52
C GLU A 213 -15.95 -33.11 -13.79
N ASN A 214 -14.78 -33.06 -14.44
CA ASN A 214 -13.57 -32.47 -13.88
C ASN A 214 -13.74 -30.96 -13.65
N PHE A 215 -14.33 -30.24 -14.60
CA PHE A 215 -14.60 -28.80 -14.45
C PHE A 215 -15.56 -28.53 -13.29
N LYS A 216 -16.60 -29.36 -13.16
CA LYS A 216 -17.55 -29.27 -12.04
C LYS A 216 -16.88 -29.57 -10.71
N MET A 217 -16.11 -30.67 -10.62
CA MET A 217 -15.36 -31.02 -9.41
C MET A 217 -14.36 -29.93 -9.01
N TYR A 218 -13.69 -29.32 -9.99
CA TYR A 218 -12.72 -28.26 -9.77
C TYR A 218 -13.35 -26.98 -9.22
N THR A 219 -14.55 -26.64 -9.70
CA THR A 219 -15.23 -25.38 -9.37
C THR A 219 -16.16 -25.49 -8.17
N GLU A 220 -16.79 -26.64 -7.96
CA GLU A 220 -17.71 -26.90 -6.84
C GLU A 220 -17.03 -27.57 -5.64
N GLY A 221 -15.79 -28.05 -5.80
CA GLY A 221 -15.00 -28.63 -4.71
C GLY A 221 -14.57 -27.62 -3.64
N ASN A 222 -14.06 -28.14 -2.52
CA ASN A 222 -13.58 -27.35 -1.37
C ASN A 222 -12.24 -26.62 -1.60
N LYS A 223 -11.87 -26.30 -2.85
CA LYS A 223 -10.60 -25.65 -3.18
C LYS A 223 -10.71 -24.13 -3.01
N SER A 224 -9.73 -23.51 -2.36
CA SER A 224 -9.68 -22.06 -2.13
C SER A 224 -8.80 -21.34 -3.18
N ASN A 225 -8.96 -21.69 -4.46
CA ASN A 225 -8.13 -21.13 -5.53
C ASN A 225 -8.77 -19.88 -6.19
N PRO A 226 -7.95 -18.94 -6.69
CA PRO A 226 -8.44 -17.77 -7.42
C PRO A 226 -9.22 -18.11 -8.70
N ILE A 227 -8.92 -19.26 -9.33
CA ILE A 227 -9.59 -19.70 -10.56
C ILE A 227 -11.08 -19.95 -10.28
N ARG A 228 -11.42 -20.67 -9.21
CA ARG A 228 -12.79 -20.88 -8.76
C ARG A 228 -13.50 -19.55 -8.53
N GLY A 229 -12.86 -18.64 -7.81
CA GLY A 229 -13.41 -17.31 -7.57
C GLY A 229 -13.68 -16.52 -8.85
N ILE A 230 -12.80 -16.60 -9.86
CA ILE A 230 -13.02 -16.02 -11.19
C ILE A 230 -14.22 -16.69 -11.88
N VAL A 231 -14.32 -18.02 -11.83
CA VAL A 231 -15.41 -18.78 -12.46
C VAL A 231 -16.76 -18.46 -11.82
N ASP A 232 -16.83 -18.33 -10.49
CA ASP A 232 -18.05 -17.97 -9.78
C ASP A 232 -18.52 -16.54 -10.15
N CYS A 233 -17.56 -15.60 -10.28
CA CYS A 233 -17.85 -14.27 -10.81
C CYS A 233 -18.30 -14.29 -12.28
N ILE A 234 -17.80 -15.22 -13.10
CA ILE A 234 -18.23 -15.39 -14.50
C ILE A 234 -19.64 -15.99 -14.54
N ARG A 235 -19.94 -17.00 -13.74
CA ARG A 235 -21.27 -17.65 -13.68
C ARG A 235 -22.37 -16.67 -13.30
N THR A 236 -22.05 -15.70 -12.44
CA THR A 236 -22.99 -14.65 -12.01
C THR A 236 -23.09 -13.47 -12.98
N ALA A 237 -22.14 -13.32 -13.92
CA ALA A 237 -22.14 -12.24 -14.89
C ALA A 237 -23.09 -12.49 -16.07
N THR A 238 -23.63 -11.40 -16.61
CA THR A 238 -24.52 -11.42 -17.78
C THR A 238 -23.79 -12.01 -19.00
N GLY A 239 -24.33 -13.10 -19.56
CA GLY A 239 -23.73 -13.81 -20.71
C GLY A 239 -22.54 -14.72 -20.37
N GLY A 240 -22.10 -14.77 -19.10
CA GLY A 240 -20.98 -15.62 -18.67
C GLY A 240 -21.27 -17.12 -18.75
N LEU A 241 -22.47 -17.53 -18.30
CA LEU A 241 -22.91 -18.93 -18.43
C LEU A 241 -23.05 -19.36 -19.89
N GLU A 242 -23.54 -18.48 -20.76
CA GLU A 242 -23.66 -18.78 -22.18
C GLU A 242 -22.28 -18.93 -22.84
N THR A 243 -21.30 -18.11 -22.45
CA THR A 243 -19.91 -18.26 -22.94
C THR A 243 -19.26 -19.56 -22.43
N LEU A 244 -19.49 -19.95 -21.18
CA LEU A 244 -19.02 -21.24 -20.64
C LEU A 244 -19.63 -22.44 -21.39
N ARG A 245 -20.93 -22.37 -21.70
CA ARG A 245 -21.62 -23.40 -22.50
C ARG A 245 -21.12 -23.45 -23.94
N ASN A 246 -20.92 -22.30 -24.57
CA ASN A 246 -20.40 -22.21 -25.94
C ASN A 246 -18.96 -22.75 -26.05
N CYS A 247 -18.19 -22.70 -24.96
CA CYS A 247 -16.86 -23.29 -24.89
C CYS A 247 -16.84 -24.76 -24.47
N GLY A 248 -18.00 -25.39 -24.24
CA GLY A 248 -18.10 -26.80 -23.86
C GLY A 248 -17.61 -27.13 -22.45
N LEU A 249 -17.52 -26.13 -21.55
CA LEU A 249 -17.07 -26.35 -20.18
C LEU A 249 -18.21 -26.73 -19.23
N VAL A 250 -19.44 -26.37 -19.59
CA VAL A 250 -20.63 -26.53 -18.76
C VAL A 250 -21.75 -27.15 -19.58
N ALA A 251 -22.44 -28.13 -19.00
CA ALA A 251 -23.61 -28.74 -19.61
C ALA A 251 -24.75 -27.72 -19.81
N ARG A 252 -25.57 -27.91 -20.85
CA ARG A 252 -26.70 -27.01 -21.18
C ARG A 252 -27.72 -26.83 -20.06
N GLU A 253 -27.80 -27.78 -19.13
CA GLU A 253 -28.81 -27.86 -18.07
C GLU A 253 -28.41 -27.18 -16.75
N GLU A 254 -27.15 -26.76 -16.58
CA GLU A 254 -26.73 -26.13 -15.32
C GLU A 254 -27.40 -24.77 -15.10
N THR A 255 -28.02 -24.62 -13.94
CA THR A 255 -28.62 -23.38 -13.45
C THR A 255 -27.56 -22.49 -12.78
N PRO A 256 -27.71 -21.15 -12.81
CA PRO A 256 -26.83 -20.26 -12.07
C PRO A 256 -26.84 -20.62 -10.57
N PRO A 257 -25.67 -20.67 -9.90
CA PRO A 257 -25.62 -20.94 -8.47
C PRO A 257 -26.35 -19.85 -7.68
N TYR A 258 -27.07 -20.26 -6.63
CA TYR A 258 -27.72 -19.36 -5.68
C TYR A 258 -26.64 -18.61 -4.87
N ARG A 259 -26.87 -17.31 -4.62
CA ARG A 259 -25.91 -16.37 -4.02
C ARG A 259 -25.47 -16.82 -2.61
N GLY A 260 -24.33 -17.51 -2.53
CA GLY A 260 -23.63 -17.86 -1.29
C GLY A 260 -22.41 -16.95 -1.08
N GLU A 261 -22.16 -16.59 0.17
CA GLU A 261 -21.22 -15.59 0.69
C GLU A 261 -19.86 -15.47 -0.03
N VAL A 262 -19.45 -14.21 -0.23
CA VAL A 262 -18.17 -13.80 -0.81
C VAL A 262 -17.05 -14.11 0.19
N TRP A 263 -16.16 -15.03 -0.17
CA TRP A 263 -14.96 -15.33 0.63
C TRP A 263 -13.90 -14.25 0.39
N GLY A 264 -13.66 -13.41 1.41
CA GLY A 264 -12.57 -12.45 1.43
C GLY A 264 -11.24 -13.18 1.59
N ILE A 265 -10.46 -13.29 0.51
CA ILE A 265 -9.08 -13.80 0.59
C ILE A 265 -8.12 -12.61 0.62
N THR A 266 -7.50 -12.38 1.77
CA THR A 266 -6.37 -11.46 1.94
C THR A 266 -5.10 -12.14 1.41
N PHE A 267 -4.53 -11.60 0.34
CA PHE A 267 -3.28 -12.11 -0.24
C PHE A 267 -2.16 -11.07 -0.08
N SER A 268 -1.15 -11.36 0.76
CA SER A 268 0.13 -10.66 0.74
C SER A 268 1.11 -11.41 -0.17
N THR A 269 1.40 -10.90 -1.36
CA THR A 269 2.37 -11.50 -2.30
C THR A 269 3.82 -11.07 -2.05
N VAL A 270 4.19 -10.84 -0.80
CA VAL A 270 5.59 -10.67 -0.38
C VAL A 270 5.81 -11.61 0.80
N PRO A 271 6.89 -12.41 0.86
CA PRO A 271 7.19 -13.21 2.05
C PRO A 271 7.44 -12.24 3.21
N ARG A 272 6.42 -12.01 4.05
CA ARG A 272 6.60 -11.38 5.36
C ARG A 272 7.05 -12.49 6.30
N GLY A 273 8.26 -12.34 6.82
CA GLY A 273 8.70 -13.10 8.00
C GLY A 273 7.66 -12.91 9.09
N SER A 274 7.38 -14.02 9.77
CA SER A 274 6.49 -14.15 10.92
C SER A 274 6.63 -12.99 11.90
N ASP A 275 5.54 -12.27 12.14
CA ASP A 275 4.85 -12.21 13.44
C ASP A 275 3.72 -11.15 13.39
N GLU A 276 2.70 -11.38 14.23
CA GLU A 276 1.64 -10.46 14.69
C GLU A 276 0.28 -10.44 13.95
N ASP A 277 -0.60 -11.30 14.47
CA ASP A 277 -1.93 -11.03 15.05
C ASP A 277 -2.79 -9.83 14.57
N GLY A 278 -3.94 -10.19 14.00
CA GLY A 278 -5.26 -9.75 14.46
C GLY A 278 -5.63 -8.26 14.37
N VAL A 279 -6.33 -7.86 13.30
CA VAL A 279 -7.14 -6.63 13.31
C VAL A 279 -8.54 -6.94 12.79
N ARG A 280 -9.53 -6.69 13.66
CA ARG A 280 -10.96 -6.74 13.38
C ARG A 280 -11.36 -5.57 12.48
N ASP A 281 -12.10 -5.85 11.43
CA ASP A 281 -12.80 -4.85 10.62
C ASP A 281 -13.82 -4.11 11.50
N SER A 282 -13.58 -2.81 11.69
CA SER A 282 -14.62 -1.88 12.11
C SER A 282 -14.74 -0.85 10.98
N GLU A 283 -15.87 -0.88 10.28
CA GLU A 283 -16.24 0.11 9.27
C GLU A 283 -16.39 1.48 9.94
N LEU A 284 -15.28 2.21 10.04
CA LEU A 284 -15.29 3.62 10.40
C LEU A 284 -15.21 4.44 9.11
N SER A 285 -16.08 5.44 9.01
CA SER A 285 -16.11 6.35 7.87
C SER A 285 -14.75 7.03 7.68
N ALA A 286 -14.37 7.33 6.42
CA ALA A 286 -13.07 7.90 6.06
C ALA A 286 -12.73 9.21 6.81
N ASP A 287 -13.75 9.93 7.29
CA ASP A 287 -13.59 11.16 8.07
C ASP A 287 -13.32 10.90 9.56
N GLU A 288 -13.74 9.75 10.10
CA GLU A 288 -13.44 9.30 11.47
C GLU A 288 -11.99 8.80 11.58
N ILE A 289 -11.51 8.08 10.57
CA ILE A 289 -10.12 7.59 10.48
C ILE A 289 -9.13 8.76 10.37
N ARG A 290 -9.53 9.84 9.70
CA ARG A 290 -8.74 11.09 9.60
C ARG A 290 -8.61 11.83 10.94
N ARG A 291 -9.63 11.72 11.81
CA ARG A 291 -9.56 12.28 13.18
C ARG A 291 -8.69 11.45 14.11
N LEU A 292 -8.69 10.12 13.97
CA LEU A 292 -7.89 9.22 14.84
C LEU A 292 -6.38 9.22 14.53
N ARG A 293 -5.95 9.56 13.31
CA ARG A 293 -4.53 9.54 12.89
C ARG A 293 -3.70 10.79 13.22
N ARG A 294 -4.24 11.73 14.00
CA ARG A 294 -3.49 12.87 14.55
C ARG A 294 -3.70 12.78 16.05
N GLU A 295 -2.69 12.45 16.84
CA GLU A 295 -1.96 13.46 17.63
C GLU A 295 -0.83 12.75 18.40
N ALA A 296 0.34 12.61 17.76
CA ALA A 296 1.60 12.41 18.48
C ALA A 296 2.28 13.78 18.58
N PHE A 297 2.47 14.27 19.81
CA PHE A 297 3.12 15.56 20.05
C PHE A 297 4.60 15.32 20.33
N VAL A 298 5.48 15.90 19.50
CA VAL A 298 6.92 15.80 19.70
C VAL A 298 7.42 17.08 20.35
N PHE A 299 7.75 17.02 21.63
CA PHE A 299 8.34 18.13 22.38
C PHE A 299 9.85 17.96 22.44
N ASN A 300 10.56 18.53 21.46
CA ASN A 300 12.00 18.67 21.50
C ASN A 300 12.37 20.15 21.56
N ASP A 301 13.04 20.56 22.64
CA ASP A 301 13.56 21.91 22.88
C ASP A 301 14.79 22.26 21.98
N GLY A 302 15.17 21.35 21.07
CA GLY A 302 16.19 21.59 20.05
C GLY A 302 17.62 21.61 20.57
N THR A 303 17.84 21.35 21.86
CA THR A 303 19.15 21.25 22.51
C THR A 303 19.79 19.86 22.39
N ARG A 304 19.04 18.86 21.90
CA ARG A 304 19.52 17.49 21.66
C ARG A 304 18.81 16.81 20.46
N PRO A 305 19.40 15.76 19.85
CA PRO A 305 18.74 14.96 18.83
C PRO A 305 17.45 14.33 19.37
N VAL A 306 16.40 14.29 18.54
CA VAL A 306 15.07 13.78 18.94
C VAL A 306 15.19 12.35 19.45
N SER A 307 14.81 12.14 20.70
CA SER A 307 14.76 10.83 21.36
C SER A 307 13.32 10.34 21.45
N ARG A 308 13.12 9.03 21.63
CA ARG A 308 11.79 8.42 21.85
C ARG A 308 11.06 9.02 23.06
N LEU A 309 11.79 9.61 24.00
CA LEU A 309 11.24 10.31 25.17
C LEU A 309 10.61 11.67 24.84
N ASP A 310 10.93 12.24 23.67
CA ASP A 310 10.41 13.53 23.22
C ASP A 310 9.06 13.37 22.50
N ILE A 311 8.56 12.13 22.35
CA ILE A 311 7.32 11.78 21.64
C ILE A 311 6.24 11.42 22.67
N VAL A 312 5.21 12.26 22.77
CA VAL A 312 4.04 12.02 23.63
C VAL A 312 2.88 11.56 22.75
N GLU A 313 2.59 10.27 22.83
CA GLU A 313 1.39 9.67 22.26
C GLU A 313 0.31 9.62 23.34
N ARG A 314 -0.89 10.14 23.06
CA ARG A 314 -1.99 10.08 24.02
C ARG A 314 -2.52 8.64 24.06
N THR A 315 -2.09 7.83 25.02
CA THR A 315 -2.72 6.53 25.31
C THR A 315 -4.11 6.79 25.85
N ASN A 316 -5.16 6.36 25.13
CA ASN A 316 -6.53 6.39 25.63
C ASN A 316 -6.61 5.65 26.98
N PRO A 317 -7.25 6.23 28.02
CA PRO A 317 -7.65 5.44 29.18
C PRO A 317 -8.75 4.46 28.76
N HIS A 318 -8.71 3.27 29.35
CA HIS A 318 -9.67 2.18 29.18
C HIS A 318 -11.14 2.60 29.28
#